data_AF-A0A9E4EB02-F1
#
_entry.id   AF-A0A9E4EB02-F1
#
_cell.length_a   1.000
_cell.length_b   1.000
_cell.length_c   1.000
_cell.angle_alpha   90.00
_cell.angle_beta   90.00
_cell.angle_gamma   90.00
#
_symmetry.space_group_name_H-M   'P 1'
#
loop_
_entity.id
_entity.type
_entity.pdbx_description
1 polymer ?
#
loop_
_entity_poly.entity_id
_entity_poly.type
_entity_poly.pdbx_seq_one_letter_code
_entity_poly.pdbx_strand_id
1 'polypeptide(L)'
;TGGPLRTLTGHADWIRDVSFSPDGMTVATASGDRTVRLWDVNTGEHLRTLTGHTHWVRSAAFSPDGMTIVSGSYDNTARLWDATTGEHLRTLTGHTAGVASVLFSPDGTIILSGSYDGTARLWDAATGEHLRTLTGHKESIVGVSYSPDGTTVATASWDGTARVWDVDTGSEIRTLAGHTAEVNSVSFGPDSNTLATGSYDGTVLVWELNPSLIADATESATEPTRRKEDVNGDDIVNIQDLVSVASNLGKSGSNPADINSDGIVNIQDLVLVAGAIGSSDSAAQ
;
A
#
# COMPACT_ATOMS: atom_id res chain seq x y z
N THR A 1 6.82 33.21 -6.58
CA THR A 1 6.98 34.35 -5.65
C THR A 1 7.00 33.94 -4.19
N GLY A 2 6.63 32.70 -3.81
CA GLY A 2 6.77 32.19 -2.43
C GLY A 2 5.84 32.84 -1.39
N GLY A 3 5.08 33.87 -1.77
CA GLY A 3 4.07 34.50 -0.92
C GLY A 3 2.72 33.78 -1.00
N PRO A 4 1.87 33.90 0.04
CA PRO A 4 0.54 33.31 0.05
C PRO A 4 -0.33 33.95 -1.04
N LEU A 5 -0.96 33.11 -1.87
CA LEU A 5 -1.93 33.57 -2.87
C LEU A 5 -3.26 33.98 -2.22
N ARG A 6 -3.69 33.25 -1.20
CA ARG A 6 -4.95 33.39 -0.48
C ARG A 6 -4.81 32.99 0.99
N THR A 7 -5.70 33.54 1.83
CA THR A 7 -5.93 33.09 3.20
C THR A 7 -7.39 32.71 3.33
N LEU A 8 -7.68 31.43 3.54
CA LEU A 8 -9.04 30.91 3.68
C LEU A 8 -9.42 30.89 5.16
N THR A 9 -10.41 31.70 5.56
CA THR A 9 -10.82 31.85 6.97
C THR A 9 -12.27 31.44 7.17
N GLY A 10 -12.57 30.76 8.28
CA GLY A 10 -13.97 30.49 8.67
C GLY A 10 -14.18 29.31 9.60
N HIS A 11 -13.23 28.36 9.65
CA HIS A 11 -13.27 27.28 10.64
C HIS A 11 -13.13 27.82 12.07
N ALA A 12 -13.82 27.17 13.01
CA ALA A 12 -13.81 27.57 14.43
C ALA A 12 -12.77 26.82 15.28
N ASP A 13 -12.04 25.88 14.69
CA ASP A 13 -11.02 25.05 15.35
C ASP A 13 -9.93 24.66 14.33
N TRP A 14 -8.90 23.92 14.77
CA TRP A 14 -7.78 23.47 13.96
C TRP A 14 -8.23 22.75 12.69
N ILE A 15 -7.60 23.12 11.57
CA ILE A 15 -7.70 22.39 10.31
C ILE A 15 -6.76 21.19 10.42
N ARG A 16 -7.30 19.99 10.20
CA ARG A 16 -6.60 18.70 10.35
C ARG A 16 -6.12 18.12 9.03
N ASP A 17 -6.81 18.44 7.94
CA ASP A 17 -6.50 17.93 6.61
C ASP A 17 -6.95 18.92 5.53
N VAL A 18 -6.30 18.87 4.38
CA VAL A 18 -6.60 19.67 3.19
C VAL A 18 -6.46 18.84 1.92
N SER A 19 -7.38 18.99 0.98
CA SER A 19 -7.37 18.25 -0.28
C SER A 19 -7.82 19.14 -1.44
N PHE A 20 -7.10 19.10 -2.55
CA PHE A 20 -7.56 19.72 -3.80
C PHE A 20 -8.54 18.79 -4.51
N SER A 21 -9.52 19.36 -5.21
CA SER A 21 -10.26 18.64 -6.25
C SER A 21 -9.33 18.25 -7.40
N PRO A 22 -9.66 17.20 -8.18
CA PRO A 22 -8.82 16.74 -9.30
C PRO A 22 -8.55 17.81 -10.37
N ASP A 23 -9.49 18.73 -10.58
CA ASP A 23 -9.35 19.88 -11.49
C ASP A 23 -8.55 21.05 -10.89
N GLY A 24 -8.19 20.97 -9.60
CA GLY A 24 -7.47 22.00 -8.86
C GLY A 24 -8.26 23.29 -8.59
N MET A 25 -9.56 23.32 -8.89
CA MET A 25 -10.38 24.54 -8.76
C MET A 25 -11.00 24.69 -7.37
N THR A 26 -11.14 23.60 -6.62
CA THR A 26 -11.72 23.57 -5.28
C THR A 26 -10.75 23.00 -4.27
N VAL A 27 -10.76 23.53 -3.04
CA VAL A 27 -10.09 22.92 -1.89
C VAL A 27 -11.12 22.49 -0.87
N ALA A 28 -10.99 21.28 -0.34
CA ALA A 28 -11.69 20.81 0.85
C ALA A 28 -10.79 20.94 2.08
N THR A 29 -11.35 21.39 3.20
CA THR A 29 -10.64 21.48 4.49
C THR A 29 -11.43 20.76 5.57
N ALA A 30 -10.80 19.82 6.29
CA ALA A 30 -11.40 19.10 7.41
C ALA A 30 -10.95 19.69 8.75
N SER A 31 -11.84 19.81 9.74
CA SER A 31 -11.54 20.54 10.99
C SER A 31 -12.06 19.89 12.27
N GLY A 32 -11.43 20.26 13.39
CA GLY A 32 -11.91 20.04 14.74
C GLY A 32 -13.27 20.69 15.04
N ASP A 33 -13.74 21.64 14.21
CA ASP A 33 -15.08 22.20 14.34
C ASP A 33 -16.19 21.26 13.83
N ARG A 34 -15.82 20.01 13.47
CA ARG A 34 -16.71 18.92 13.03
C ARG A 34 -17.28 19.12 11.62
N THR A 35 -16.71 20.03 10.84
CA THR A 35 -17.14 20.32 9.48
C THR A 35 -16.04 20.04 8.46
N VAL A 36 -16.47 19.78 7.22
CA VAL A 36 -15.62 19.96 6.04
C VAL A 36 -16.09 21.23 5.33
N ARG A 37 -15.19 22.07 4.85
CA ARG A 37 -15.54 23.25 4.05
C ARG A 37 -14.91 23.21 2.68
N LEU A 38 -15.65 23.69 1.68
CA LEU A 38 -15.19 23.80 0.30
C LEU A 38 -14.94 25.26 -0.06
N TRP A 39 -13.86 25.50 -0.79
CA TRP A 39 -13.38 26.82 -1.13
C TRP A 39 -12.98 26.87 -2.61
N ASP A 40 -13.30 27.96 -3.29
CA ASP A 40 -12.80 28.21 -4.63
C ASP A 40 -11.34 28.68 -4.54
N VAL A 41 -10.46 28.02 -5.30
CA VAL A 41 -9.01 28.26 -5.25
C VAL A 41 -8.63 29.64 -5.81
N ASN A 42 -9.33 30.08 -6.85
CA ASN A 42 -9.00 31.29 -7.59
C ASN A 42 -9.43 32.56 -6.83
N THR A 43 -10.62 32.52 -6.23
CA THR A 43 -11.26 33.64 -5.54
C THR A 43 -11.01 33.62 -4.04
N GLY A 44 -10.84 32.43 -3.45
CA GLY A 44 -10.81 32.21 -2.01
C GLY A 44 -12.20 32.23 -1.37
N GLU A 45 -13.28 32.22 -2.17
CA GLU A 45 -14.65 32.23 -1.66
C GLU A 45 -15.00 30.91 -0.98
N HIS A 46 -15.75 31.01 0.12
CA HIS A 46 -16.37 29.87 0.77
C HIS A 46 -17.57 29.40 -0.05
N LEU A 47 -17.53 28.14 -0.51
CA LEU A 47 -18.57 27.56 -1.37
C LEU A 47 -19.61 26.78 -0.58
N ARG A 48 -19.16 25.97 0.38
CA ARG A 48 -20.00 24.99 1.09
C ARG A 48 -19.44 24.69 2.48
N THR A 49 -20.33 24.38 3.42
CA THR A 49 -20.00 23.73 4.69
C THR A 49 -20.75 22.41 4.77
N LEU A 50 -20.02 21.31 4.85
CA LEU A 50 -20.55 19.97 4.98
C LEU A 50 -20.68 19.67 6.49
N THR A 51 -21.92 19.63 6.96
CA THR A 51 -22.26 19.42 8.38
C THR A 51 -22.93 18.07 8.58
N GLY A 52 -22.59 17.38 9.66
CA GLY A 52 -23.27 16.14 10.06
C GLY A 52 -22.44 15.23 10.96
N HIS A 53 -21.12 15.35 10.93
CA HIS A 53 -20.25 14.70 11.90
C HIS A 53 -20.49 15.23 13.31
N THR A 54 -20.40 14.35 14.30
CA THR A 54 -20.64 14.68 15.73
C THR A 54 -19.36 14.87 16.52
N HIS A 55 -18.21 14.61 15.90
CA HIS A 55 -16.87 14.87 16.44
C HIS A 55 -15.94 15.43 15.33
N TRP A 56 -14.71 15.76 15.71
CA TRP A 56 -13.64 16.25 14.85
C TRP A 56 -13.54 15.47 13.53
N VAL A 57 -13.54 16.20 12.41
CA VAL A 57 -13.21 15.62 11.11
C VAL A 57 -11.69 15.66 10.95
N ARG A 58 -11.12 14.49 10.72
CA ARG A 58 -9.67 14.26 10.76
C ARG A 58 -9.07 14.14 9.37
N SER A 59 -9.85 13.72 8.38
CA SER A 59 -9.42 13.59 6.98
C SER A 59 -10.59 13.82 6.02
N ALA A 60 -10.30 14.39 4.84
CA ALA A 60 -11.27 14.51 3.75
C ALA A 60 -10.59 14.42 2.39
N ALA A 61 -11.23 13.75 1.43
CA ALA A 61 -10.70 13.55 0.08
C ALA A 61 -11.80 13.64 -0.97
N PHE A 62 -11.47 14.21 -2.14
CA PHE A 62 -12.32 14.14 -3.34
C PHE A 62 -12.22 12.76 -4.00
N SER A 63 -13.30 12.34 -4.66
CA SER A 63 -13.28 11.26 -5.64
C SER A 63 -12.48 11.70 -6.89
N PRO A 64 -11.97 10.74 -7.70
CA PRO A 64 -11.20 11.06 -8.91
C PRO A 64 -11.95 11.88 -9.96
N ASP A 65 -13.29 11.78 -9.99
CA ASP A 65 -14.16 12.59 -10.85
C ASP A 65 -14.49 13.98 -10.25
N GLY A 66 -14.10 14.23 -9.00
CA GLY A 66 -14.36 15.47 -8.26
C GLY A 66 -15.81 15.66 -7.81
N MET A 67 -16.70 14.70 -8.07
CA MET A 67 -18.14 14.86 -7.80
C MET A 67 -18.54 14.48 -6.38
N THR A 68 -17.73 13.68 -5.70
CA THR A 68 -18.01 13.19 -4.35
C THR A 68 -16.85 13.54 -3.42
N ILE A 69 -17.16 13.77 -2.14
CA ILE A 69 -16.17 13.90 -1.07
C ILE A 69 -16.42 12.81 -0.04
N VAL A 70 -15.35 12.18 0.44
CA VAL A 70 -15.38 11.34 1.63
C VAL A 70 -14.71 12.06 2.79
N SER A 71 -15.28 12.00 3.99
CA SER A 71 -14.69 12.53 5.22
C SER A 71 -14.65 11.48 6.33
N GLY A 72 -13.54 11.42 7.06
CA GLY A 72 -13.34 10.54 8.22
C GLY A 72 -13.31 11.33 9.52
N SER A 73 -13.99 10.82 10.55
CA SER A 73 -14.20 11.54 11.81
C SER A 73 -13.97 10.69 13.05
N TYR A 74 -13.66 11.37 14.15
CA TYR A 74 -13.59 10.83 15.49
C TYR A 74 -14.95 10.36 16.05
N ASP A 75 -16.05 10.54 15.31
CA ASP A 75 -17.35 9.94 15.63
C ASP A 75 -17.48 8.49 15.14
N ASN A 76 -16.36 7.88 14.74
CA ASN A 76 -16.23 6.51 14.25
C ASN A 76 -16.89 6.26 12.89
N THR A 77 -17.28 7.31 12.17
CA THR A 77 -17.88 7.19 10.84
C THR A 77 -17.02 7.83 9.77
N ALA A 78 -17.15 7.29 8.56
CA ALA A 78 -16.85 8.04 7.35
C ALA A 78 -18.16 8.47 6.68
N ARG A 79 -18.17 9.60 5.97
CA ARG A 79 -19.37 10.13 5.29
C ARG A 79 -19.05 10.53 3.87
N LEU A 80 -20.02 10.30 2.97
CA LEU A 80 -19.97 10.75 1.59
C LEU A 80 -20.86 11.97 1.42
N TRP A 81 -20.40 12.90 0.59
CA TRP A 81 -21.07 14.15 0.28
C TRP A 81 -21.03 14.42 -1.21
N ASP A 82 -22.08 14.99 -1.75
CA ASP A 82 -22.06 15.56 -3.09
C ASP A 82 -21.21 16.85 -3.06
N ALA A 83 -20.16 16.92 -3.87
CA ALA A 83 -19.24 18.05 -3.88
C ALA A 83 -19.89 19.33 -4.43
N THR A 84 -20.89 19.18 -5.31
CA THR A 84 -21.57 20.30 -5.98
C THR A 84 -22.66 20.89 -5.09
N THR A 85 -23.51 20.06 -4.51
CA THR A 85 -24.66 20.50 -3.69
C THR A 85 -24.29 20.64 -2.21
N GLY A 86 -23.28 19.89 -1.75
CA GLY A 86 -22.94 19.77 -0.33
C GLY A 86 -23.87 18.84 0.45
N GLU A 87 -24.76 18.11 -0.24
CA GLU A 87 -25.70 17.20 0.40
C GLU A 87 -25.00 15.97 0.97
N HIS A 88 -25.48 15.51 2.13
CA HIS A 88 -25.06 14.23 2.70
C HIS A 88 -25.64 13.08 1.87
N LEU A 89 -24.76 12.22 1.36
CA LEU A 89 -25.15 11.07 0.56
C LEU A 89 -25.29 9.82 1.41
N ARG A 90 -24.24 9.50 2.19
CA ARG A 90 -24.14 8.22 2.90
C ARG A 90 -23.29 8.34 4.17
N THR A 91 -23.55 7.47 5.13
CA THR A 91 -22.71 7.29 6.32
C THR A 91 -22.20 5.86 6.33
N LEU A 92 -20.89 5.69 6.30
CA LEU A 92 -20.19 4.42 6.40
C LEU A 92 -19.96 4.11 7.89
N THR A 93 -20.69 3.12 8.40
CA THR A 93 -20.62 2.69 9.80
C THR A 93 -19.97 1.32 9.92
N GLY A 94 -19.13 1.14 10.94
CA GLY A 94 -18.56 -0.18 11.25
C GLY A 94 -17.28 -0.12 12.07
N HIS A 95 -16.52 0.97 11.97
CA HIS A 95 -15.39 1.23 12.86
C HIS A 95 -15.85 1.44 14.31
N THR A 96 -15.03 0.99 15.25
CA THR A 96 -15.33 1.04 16.70
C THR A 96 -14.58 2.17 17.42
N ALA A 97 -13.69 2.86 16.70
CA ALA A 97 -13.01 4.08 17.12
C ALA A 97 -12.91 5.06 15.94
N GLY A 98 -12.32 6.23 16.18
CA GLY A 98 -12.30 7.32 15.22
C GLY A 98 -11.62 6.95 13.90
N VAL A 99 -12.21 7.40 12.79
CA VAL A 99 -11.65 7.23 11.45
C VAL A 99 -10.58 8.31 11.23
N ALA A 100 -9.33 7.88 11.12
CA ALA A 100 -8.17 8.77 11.05
C ALA A 100 -7.81 9.20 9.62
N SER A 101 -8.07 8.35 8.63
CA SER A 101 -7.72 8.60 7.23
C SER A 101 -8.76 8.01 6.30
N VAL A 102 -9.09 8.72 5.23
CA VAL A 102 -10.02 8.26 4.18
C VAL A 102 -9.49 8.64 2.80
N LEU A 103 -9.72 7.79 1.80
CA LEU A 103 -9.41 8.08 0.40
C LEU A 103 -10.22 7.18 -0.55
N PHE A 104 -10.36 7.63 -1.79
CA PHE A 104 -10.91 6.82 -2.88
C PHE A 104 -9.82 5.99 -3.55
N SER A 105 -10.19 4.86 -4.13
CA SER A 105 -9.39 4.15 -5.13
C SER A 105 -9.16 5.03 -6.37
N PRO A 106 -8.12 4.76 -7.17
CA PRO A 106 -7.82 5.55 -8.38
C PRO A 106 -8.97 5.62 -9.39
N ASP A 107 -9.80 4.58 -9.46
CA ASP A 107 -10.99 4.51 -10.31
C ASP A 107 -12.27 5.07 -9.64
N GLY A 108 -12.19 5.43 -8.36
CA GLY A 108 -13.28 6.01 -7.57
C GLY A 108 -14.34 5.01 -7.08
N THR A 109 -14.17 3.71 -7.34
CA THR A 109 -15.19 2.70 -7.06
C THR A 109 -15.17 2.22 -5.61
N ILE A 110 -14.02 2.30 -4.94
CA ILE A 110 -13.82 1.83 -3.57
C ILE A 110 -13.35 2.99 -2.68
N ILE A 111 -13.86 3.04 -1.45
CA ILE A 111 -13.33 3.89 -0.39
C ILE A 111 -12.49 3.04 0.56
N LEU A 112 -11.32 3.55 0.93
CA LEU A 112 -10.48 3.01 1.99
C LEU A 112 -10.57 3.93 3.22
N SER A 113 -10.87 3.35 4.39
CA SER A 113 -10.80 4.05 5.67
C SER A 113 -9.85 3.35 6.64
N GLY A 114 -8.97 4.11 7.29
CA GLY A 114 -8.11 3.65 8.39
C GLY A 114 -8.56 4.25 9.72
N SER A 115 -8.55 3.45 10.79
CA SER A 115 -9.15 3.80 12.08
C SER A 115 -8.23 3.58 13.27
N TYR A 116 -8.50 4.35 14.33
CA TYR A 116 -7.89 4.17 15.64
C TYR A 116 -8.23 2.80 16.28
N ASP A 117 -9.19 2.05 15.73
CA ASP A 117 -9.52 0.68 16.17
C ASP A 117 -8.54 -0.40 15.67
N GLY A 118 -7.49 0.01 14.94
CA GLY A 118 -6.47 -0.89 14.42
C GLY A 118 -6.90 -1.65 13.16
N THR A 119 -8.04 -1.30 12.57
CA THR A 119 -8.51 -1.88 11.30
C THR A 119 -8.57 -0.84 10.19
N ALA A 120 -8.38 -1.31 8.97
CA ALA A 120 -8.76 -0.57 7.78
C ALA A 120 -9.96 -1.26 7.12
N ARG A 121 -10.81 -0.51 6.42
CA ARG A 121 -12.01 -1.04 5.77
C ARG A 121 -12.11 -0.55 4.34
N LEU A 122 -12.56 -1.45 3.48
CA LEU A 122 -12.91 -1.17 2.08
C LEU A 122 -14.43 -1.11 1.96
N TRP A 123 -14.92 -0.11 1.24
CA TRP A 123 -16.34 0.14 1.04
C TRP A 123 -16.62 0.37 -0.43
N ASP A 124 -17.76 -0.09 -0.92
CA ASP A 124 -18.25 0.30 -2.24
C ASP A 124 -18.66 1.77 -2.18
N ALA A 125 -18.08 2.60 -3.05
CA ALA A 125 -18.34 4.05 -3.06
C ALA A 125 -19.77 4.39 -3.51
N ALA A 126 -20.32 3.60 -4.42
CA ALA A 126 -21.63 3.85 -5.01
C ALA A 126 -22.76 3.46 -4.06
N THR A 127 -22.63 2.34 -3.33
CA THR A 127 -23.67 1.80 -2.44
C THR A 127 -23.43 2.15 -0.98
N GLY A 128 -22.17 2.35 -0.58
CA GLY A 128 -21.75 2.48 0.82
C GLY A 128 -21.66 1.14 1.56
N GLU A 129 -21.75 0.02 0.85
CA GLU A 129 -21.66 -1.30 1.45
C GLU A 129 -20.23 -1.61 1.92
N HIS A 130 -20.13 -2.30 3.07
CA HIS A 130 -18.87 -2.80 3.58
C HIS A 130 -18.42 -3.98 2.72
N LEU A 131 -17.23 -3.88 2.12
CA LEU A 131 -16.65 -4.94 1.29
C LEU A 131 -15.73 -5.83 2.13
N ARG A 132 -14.78 -5.22 2.84
CA ARG A 132 -13.71 -5.95 3.54
C ARG A 132 -13.22 -5.21 4.78
N THR A 133 -12.75 -5.97 5.76
CA THR A 133 -12.01 -5.45 6.92
C THR A 133 -10.60 -6.03 6.89
N LEU A 134 -9.62 -5.15 6.80
CA LEU A 134 -8.19 -5.47 6.83
C LEU A 134 -7.76 -5.49 8.30
N THR A 135 -7.47 -6.68 8.82
CA THR A 135 -7.11 -6.90 10.23
C THR A 135 -5.68 -7.43 10.34
N GLY A 136 -4.97 -7.01 11.38
CA GLY A 136 -3.60 -7.49 11.64
C GLY A 136 -2.75 -6.51 12.44
N HIS A 137 -2.98 -5.20 12.29
CA HIS A 137 -2.34 -4.19 13.11
C HIS A 137 -2.72 -4.33 14.59
N LYS A 138 -1.76 -4.06 15.47
CA LYS A 138 -1.93 -4.19 16.92
C LYS A 138 -2.34 -2.88 17.60
N GLU A 139 -2.18 -1.78 16.89
CA GLU A 139 -2.48 -0.43 17.35
C GLU A 139 -3.16 0.35 16.22
N SER A 140 -3.58 1.57 16.52
CA SER A 140 -4.28 2.48 15.62
C SER A 140 -3.64 2.62 14.24
N ILE A 141 -4.48 2.60 13.20
CA ILE A 141 -4.09 2.95 11.82
C ILE A 141 -4.33 4.45 11.64
N VAL A 142 -3.29 5.18 11.26
CA VAL A 142 -3.33 6.65 11.14
C VAL A 142 -3.07 7.17 9.73
N GLY A 143 -2.44 6.36 8.88
CA GLY A 143 -2.22 6.67 7.49
C GLY A 143 -2.68 5.53 6.61
N VAL A 144 -3.25 5.85 5.45
CA VAL A 144 -3.59 4.89 4.42
C VAL A 144 -3.17 5.43 3.05
N SER A 145 -2.86 4.53 2.11
CA SER A 145 -2.53 4.89 0.73
C SER A 145 -3.03 3.82 -0.22
N TYR A 146 -3.59 4.22 -1.35
CA TYR A 146 -3.82 3.33 -2.48
C TYR A 146 -2.59 3.27 -3.38
N SER A 147 -2.32 2.12 -3.98
CA SER A 147 -1.43 2.03 -5.14
C SER A 147 -2.09 2.72 -6.35
N PRO A 148 -1.31 3.40 -7.22
CA PRO A 148 -1.84 4.03 -8.43
C PRO A 148 -2.59 3.08 -9.38
N ASP A 149 -2.23 1.80 -9.42
CA ASP A 149 -2.91 0.79 -10.25
C ASP A 149 -4.21 0.26 -9.63
N GLY A 150 -4.52 0.59 -8.39
CA GLY A 150 -5.75 0.18 -7.73
C GLY A 150 -5.78 -1.27 -7.25
N THR A 151 -4.67 -2.00 -7.30
CA THR A 151 -4.66 -3.43 -6.93
C THR A 151 -4.32 -3.67 -5.46
N THR A 152 -3.56 -2.75 -4.85
CA THR A 152 -3.10 -2.87 -3.47
C THR A 152 -3.33 -1.60 -2.66
N VAL A 153 -3.44 -1.76 -1.35
CA VAL A 153 -3.50 -0.66 -0.38
C VAL A 153 -2.44 -0.84 0.69
N ALA A 154 -1.99 0.27 1.27
CA ALA A 154 -1.02 0.28 2.36
C ALA A 154 -1.60 1.03 3.57
N THR A 155 -1.26 0.56 4.76
CA THR A 155 -1.70 1.11 6.04
C THR A 155 -0.49 1.39 6.92
N ALA A 156 -0.42 2.55 7.57
CA ALA A 156 0.58 2.92 8.58
C ALA A 156 -0.05 2.92 9.96
N SER A 157 0.63 2.29 10.92
CA SER A 157 0.12 2.11 12.28
C SER A 157 1.12 2.53 13.34
N TRP A 158 0.56 2.90 14.49
CA TRP A 158 1.30 3.11 15.72
C TRP A 158 1.91 1.84 16.31
N ASP A 159 1.68 0.66 15.73
CA ASP A 159 2.39 -0.57 16.11
C ASP A 159 3.83 -0.63 15.57
N GLY A 160 4.29 0.44 14.92
CA GLY A 160 5.63 0.56 14.35
C GLY A 160 5.78 -0.11 12.99
N THR A 161 4.67 -0.55 12.38
CA THR A 161 4.69 -1.19 11.06
C THR A 161 3.83 -0.45 10.05
N ALA A 162 4.16 -0.66 8.78
CA ALA A 162 3.20 -0.50 7.69
C ALA A 162 2.82 -1.88 7.14
N ARG A 163 1.61 -2.04 6.59
CA ARG A 163 1.17 -3.28 5.95
C ARG A 163 0.62 -3.01 4.57
N VAL A 164 0.85 -3.94 3.66
CA VAL A 164 0.37 -3.91 2.28
C VAL A 164 -0.63 -5.04 2.09
N TRP A 165 -1.75 -4.73 1.46
CA TRP A 165 -2.91 -5.60 1.33
C TRP A 165 -3.36 -5.67 -0.12
N ASP A 166 -3.82 -6.84 -0.50
CA ASP A 166 -4.52 -7.06 -1.76
C ASP A 166 -5.96 -6.56 -1.63
N VAL A 167 -6.41 -5.71 -2.56
CA VAL A 167 -7.74 -5.08 -2.50
C VAL A 167 -8.84 -6.11 -2.72
N ASP A 168 -8.65 -6.97 -3.71
CA ASP A 168 -9.67 -7.90 -4.18
C ASP A 168 -9.94 -9.03 -3.20
N THR A 169 -8.93 -9.47 -2.45
CA THR A 169 -9.04 -10.56 -1.47
C THR A 169 -9.06 -10.03 -0.04
N GLY A 170 -8.54 -8.83 0.22
CA GLY A 170 -8.32 -8.30 1.57
C GLY A 170 -7.21 -9.01 2.34
N SER A 171 -6.42 -9.84 1.67
CA SER A 171 -5.32 -10.57 2.29
C SER A 171 -4.12 -9.65 2.49
N GLU A 172 -3.40 -9.85 3.58
CA GLU A 172 -2.12 -9.19 3.76
C GLU A 172 -1.08 -9.78 2.79
N ILE A 173 -0.45 -8.92 2.00
CA ILE A 173 0.66 -9.27 1.10
C ILE A 173 1.98 -9.19 1.88
N ARG A 174 2.17 -8.12 2.67
CA ARG A 174 3.44 -7.86 3.34
C ARG A 174 3.26 -7.01 4.60
N THR A 175 3.98 -7.36 5.66
CA THR A 175 4.28 -6.46 6.79
C THR A 175 5.66 -5.83 6.57
N LEU A 176 5.71 -4.51 6.59
CA LEU A 176 6.91 -3.68 6.49
C LEU A 176 7.34 -3.27 7.91
N ALA A 177 8.28 -4.03 8.47
CA ALA A 177 8.85 -3.79 9.79
C ALA A 177 10.29 -3.29 9.66
N GLY A 178 10.60 -2.18 10.31
CA GLY A 178 11.93 -1.56 10.26
C GLY A 178 12.05 -0.29 11.08
N HIS A 179 10.94 0.42 11.28
CA HIS A 179 10.86 1.56 12.18
C HIS A 179 11.01 1.16 13.64
N THR A 180 11.60 2.04 14.46
CA THR A 180 11.78 1.84 15.90
C THR A 180 10.75 2.57 16.76
N ALA A 181 9.82 3.27 16.12
CA ALA A 181 8.70 3.98 16.75
C ALA A 181 7.46 3.93 15.85
N GLU A 182 6.38 4.59 16.25
CA GLU A 182 5.10 4.62 15.55
C GLU A 182 5.25 5.11 14.09
N VAL A 183 4.57 4.45 13.15
CA VAL A 183 4.52 4.88 11.75
C VAL A 183 3.30 5.76 11.56
N ASN A 184 3.51 7.01 11.13
CA ASN A 184 2.48 8.03 11.10
C ASN A 184 1.99 8.37 9.68
N SER A 185 2.77 8.03 8.65
CA SER A 185 2.42 8.29 7.25
C SER A 185 2.90 7.16 6.36
N VAL A 186 2.13 6.89 5.30
CA VAL A 186 2.47 5.95 4.23
C VAL A 186 2.03 6.54 2.90
N SER A 187 2.83 6.34 1.84
CA SER A 187 2.50 6.81 0.50
C SER A 187 3.11 5.89 -0.55
N PHE A 188 2.30 5.45 -1.52
CA PHE A 188 2.81 4.78 -2.71
C PHE A 188 3.51 5.77 -3.64
N GLY A 189 4.59 5.30 -4.26
CA GLY A 189 5.19 5.92 -5.42
C GLY A 189 4.25 5.81 -6.64
N PRO A 190 4.45 6.67 -7.65
CA PRO A 190 3.64 6.64 -8.88
C PRO A 190 3.83 5.37 -9.72
N ASP A 191 4.84 4.57 -9.41
CA ASP A 191 5.17 3.29 -10.06
C ASP A 191 4.39 2.09 -9.49
N SER A 192 3.55 2.30 -8.46
CA SER A 192 2.90 1.25 -7.65
C SER A 192 3.83 0.24 -6.97
N ASN A 193 5.15 0.36 -7.17
CA ASN A 193 6.14 -0.61 -6.73
C ASN A 193 6.98 -0.11 -5.55
N THR A 194 7.03 1.21 -5.38
CA THR A 194 7.74 1.85 -4.29
C THR A 194 6.74 2.32 -3.22
N LEU A 195 7.11 2.21 -1.95
CA LEU A 195 6.34 2.76 -0.82
C LEU A 195 7.26 3.59 0.07
N ALA A 196 6.79 4.74 0.57
CA ALA A 196 7.48 5.51 1.59
C ALA A 196 6.70 5.47 2.91
N THR A 197 7.39 5.24 4.03
CA THR A 197 6.81 5.29 5.39
C THR A 197 7.56 6.29 6.23
N GLY A 198 6.84 7.15 6.94
CA GLY A 198 7.41 8.14 7.88
C GLY A 198 7.03 7.82 9.32
N SER A 199 8.00 7.90 10.23
CA SER A 199 7.84 7.50 11.64
C SER A 199 8.31 8.58 12.62
N TYR A 200 7.82 8.48 13.87
CA TYR A 200 8.32 9.27 15.01
C TYR A 200 9.75 8.94 15.42
N ASP A 201 10.37 7.89 14.87
CA ASP A 201 11.81 7.64 15.03
C ASP A 201 12.69 8.64 14.27
N GLY A 202 12.08 9.57 13.52
CA GLY A 202 12.77 10.60 12.76
C GLY A 202 13.25 10.13 11.39
N THR A 203 12.83 8.94 10.93
CA THR A 203 13.24 8.38 9.65
C THR A 203 12.07 8.28 8.66
N VAL A 204 12.44 8.31 7.38
CA VAL A 204 11.59 7.86 6.27
C VAL A 204 12.25 6.63 5.68
N LEU A 205 11.52 5.52 5.63
CA LEU A 205 11.96 4.31 4.93
C LEU A 205 11.29 4.24 3.57
N VAL A 206 12.05 3.91 2.55
CA VAL A 206 11.56 3.65 1.19
C VAL A 206 11.70 2.16 0.91
N TRP A 207 10.60 1.54 0.49
CA TRP A 207 10.45 0.10 0.31
C TRP A 207 10.19 -0.19 -1.16
N GLU A 208 10.86 -1.20 -1.70
CA GLU A 208 10.44 -1.87 -2.94
C GLU A 208 9.51 -3.02 -2.58
N LEU A 209 8.35 -3.08 -3.22
CA LEU A 209 7.32 -4.08 -2.97
C LEU A 209 7.50 -5.31 -3.88
N ASN A 210 7.91 -5.09 -5.13
CA ASN A 210 8.33 -6.09 -6.12
C ASN A 210 9.72 -5.74 -6.67
N PRO A 211 10.82 -6.20 -6.04
CA PRO A 211 12.17 -5.99 -6.54
C PRO A 211 12.51 -6.90 -7.73
N SER A 212 11.69 -6.92 -8.78
CA SER A 212 11.98 -7.68 -10.00
C SER A 212 12.54 -6.76 -11.09
N LEU A 213 13.86 -6.91 -11.35
CA LEU A 213 14.63 -6.46 -12.53
C LEU A 213 15.14 -5.01 -12.53
N ILE A 214 16.27 -4.79 -11.87
CA ILE A 214 17.41 -4.17 -12.57
C ILE A 214 18.15 -5.37 -13.19
N ALA A 215 17.93 -5.77 -14.44
CA ALA A 215 18.11 -4.99 -15.66
C ALA A 215 17.22 -5.43 -16.84
N ASP A 216 17.01 -4.49 -17.75
CA ASP A 216 16.46 -4.65 -19.11
C ASP A 216 17.08 -5.83 -19.90
N ALA A 217 16.22 -6.69 -20.44
CA ALA A 217 16.26 -7.15 -21.84
C ALA A 217 15.02 -8.02 -22.16
N THR A 218 14.06 -7.42 -22.85
CA THR A 218 13.10 -8.00 -23.81
C THR A 218 12.63 -9.46 -23.66
N GLU A 219 11.33 -9.58 -23.36
CA GLU A 219 10.35 -10.58 -23.84
C GLU A 219 10.78 -12.05 -24.04
N SER A 220 10.29 -12.93 -23.17
CA SER A 220 9.29 -13.96 -23.51
C SER A 220 9.03 -14.87 -22.32
N ALA A 221 7.80 -14.83 -21.80
CA ALA A 221 7.34 -15.63 -20.68
C ALA A 221 7.37 -17.14 -20.99
N THR A 222 8.06 -17.90 -20.14
CA THR A 222 7.75 -19.29 -19.81
C THR A 222 7.96 -19.48 -18.31
N GLU A 223 7.07 -20.22 -17.66
CA GLU A 223 7.08 -20.55 -16.21
C GLU A 223 8.50 -20.80 -15.67
N PRO A 224 8.82 -20.40 -14.42
CA PRO A 224 10.15 -20.64 -13.88
C PRO A 224 10.36 -22.15 -13.74
N THR A 225 11.10 -22.73 -14.69
CA THR A 225 11.62 -24.08 -14.58
C THR A 225 12.66 -24.08 -13.49
N ARG A 226 12.36 -24.78 -12.38
CA ARG A 226 13.32 -25.04 -11.30
C ARG A 226 14.65 -25.51 -11.90
N ARG A 227 15.74 -24.83 -11.55
CA ARG A 227 17.09 -25.16 -12.05
C ARG A 227 17.44 -26.58 -11.60
N LYS A 228 17.92 -27.42 -12.52
CA LYS A 228 18.30 -28.81 -12.19
C LYS A 228 19.45 -28.87 -11.18
N GLU A 229 20.22 -27.80 -11.09
CA GLU A 229 21.34 -27.63 -10.18
C GLU A 229 20.91 -27.22 -8.76
N ASP A 230 19.64 -26.83 -8.57
CA ASP A 230 19.02 -26.65 -7.24
C ASP A 230 18.50 -28.01 -6.74
N VAL A 231 19.45 -28.79 -6.23
CA VAL A 231 19.21 -30.16 -5.74
C VAL A 231 18.36 -30.13 -4.47
N ASN A 232 18.44 -29.06 -3.67
CA ASN A 232 17.81 -28.99 -2.37
C ASN A 232 16.38 -28.40 -2.40
N GLY A 233 16.03 -27.61 -3.43
CA GLY A 233 14.70 -27.08 -3.65
C GLY A 233 14.39 -25.78 -2.95
N ASP A 234 15.42 -25.00 -2.62
CA ASP A 234 15.31 -23.66 -2.04
C ASP A 234 15.35 -22.55 -3.10
N ASP A 235 15.32 -22.91 -4.38
CA ASP A 235 15.39 -22.02 -5.54
C ASP A 235 16.72 -21.23 -5.64
N ILE A 236 17.78 -21.64 -4.91
CA ILE A 236 19.09 -20.98 -4.88
C ILE A 236 20.23 -22.00 -5.02
N VAL A 237 20.86 -22.05 -6.20
CA VAL A 237 22.07 -22.88 -6.41
C VAL A 237 23.26 -22.32 -5.63
N ASN A 238 23.61 -22.96 -4.53
CA ASN A 238 24.67 -22.53 -3.63
C ASN A 238 25.50 -23.72 -3.10
N ILE A 239 26.39 -23.45 -2.13
CA ILE A 239 27.27 -24.49 -1.60
C ILE A 239 26.51 -25.64 -0.92
N GLN A 240 25.26 -25.42 -0.48
CA GLN A 240 24.40 -26.45 0.09
C GLN A 240 23.98 -27.48 -0.96
N ASP A 241 23.74 -27.10 -2.21
CA ASP A 241 23.51 -28.04 -3.31
C ASP A 241 24.74 -28.88 -3.59
N LEU A 242 25.92 -28.27 -3.51
CA LEU A 242 27.19 -28.93 -3.70
C LEU A 242 27.47 -29.96 -2.60
N VAL A 243 27.11 -29.61 -1.35
CA VAL A 243 27.11 -30.55 -0.22
C VAL A 243 26.08 -31.66 -0.44
N SER A 244 24.91 -31.34 -0.98
CA SER A 244 23.87 -32.32 -1.30
C SER A 244 24.37 -33.35 -2.32
N VAL A 245 25.00 -32.92 -3.42
CA VAL A 245 25.60 -33.83 -4.40
C VAL A 245 26.78 -34.61 -3.79
N ALA A 246 27.67 -33.95 -3.05
CA ALA A 246 28.82 -34.59 -2.41
C ALA A 246 28.39 -35.71 -1.44
N SER A 247 27.31 -35.49 -0.68
CA SER A 247 26.76 -36.47 0.26
C SER A 247 26.10 -37.68 -0.43
N ASN A 248 25.85 -37.59 -1.74
CA ASN A 248 25.22 -38.62 -2.54
C ASN A 248 26.18 -39.32 -3.52
N LEU A 249 27.47 -38.97 -3.55
CA LEU A 249 28.46 -39.58 -4.45
C LEU A 249 28.47 -41.12 -4.36
N GLY A 250 28.40 -41.76 -5.52
CA GLY A 250 28.39 -43.21 -5.68
C GLY A 250 27.01 -43.86 -5.54
N LYS A 251 25.94 -43.09 -5.27
CA LYS A 251 24.57 -43.61 -5.30
C LYS A 251 24.08 -43.76 -6.73
N SER A 252 23.39 -44.88 -7.00
CA SER A 252 22.80 -45.20 -8.30
C SER A 252 21.27 -45.22 -8.24
N GLY A 253 20.62 -44.98 -9.38
CA GLY A 253 19.15 -44.94 -9.51
C GLY A 253 18.60 -43.52 -9.40
N SER A 254 17.26 -43.38 -9.34
CA SER A 254 16.62 -42.06 -9.30
C SER A 254 17.03 -41.27 -8.07
N ASN A 255 17.86 -40.25 -8.26
CA ASN A 255 18.39 -39.39 -7.20
C ASN A 255 18.35 -37.94 -7.67
N PRO A 256 17.78 -36.99 -6.89
CA PRO A 256 17.82 -35.57 -7.23
C PRO A 256 19.24 -34.99 -7.41
N ALA A 257 20.25 -35.65 -6.84
CA ALA A 257 21.66 -35.29 -7.00
C ALA A 257 22.31 -35.82 -8.29
N ASP A 258 21.60 -36.63 -9.10
CA ASP A 258 22.01 -37.07 -10.43
C ASP A 258 21.47 -36.07 -11.47
N ILE A 259 22.26 -35.03 -11.72
CA ILE A 259 21.84 -33.84 -12.48
C ILE A 259 21.91 -34.12 -13.98
N ASN A 260 22.91 -34.90 -14.40
CA ASN A 260 23.05 -35.30 -15.80
C ASN A 260 22.13 -36.47 -16.18
N SER A 261 21.47 -37.09 -15.20
CA SER A 261 20.55 -38.23 -15.35
C SER A 261 21.21 -39.46 -15.99
N ASP A 262 22.50 -39.67 -15.72
CA ASP A 262 23.26 -40.83 -16.20
C ASP A 262 23.05 -42.10 -15.35
N GLY A 263 22.33 -41.95 -14.23
CA GLY A 263 21.95 -43.02 -13.31
C GLY A 263 22.92 -43.21 -12.15
N ILE A 264 24.00 -42.43 -12.04
CA ILE A 264 24.99 -42.52 -10.97
C ILE A 264 25.51 -41.13 -10.57
N VAL A 265 25.27 -40.73 -9.32
CA VAL A 265 25.81 -39.47 -8.77
C VAL A 265 27.34 -39.54 -8.71
N ASN A 266 28.02 -38.74 -9.52
CA ASN A 266 29.47 -38.77 -9.65
C ASN A 266 30.08 -37.36 -9.73
N ILE A 267 31.39 -37.29 -9.99
CA ILE A 267 32.10 -36.00 -10.00
C ILE A 267 31.58 -35.04 -11.09
N GLN A 268 30.97 -35.57 -12.16
CA GLN A 268 30.38 -34.77 -13.22
C GLN A 268 29.16 -33.98 -12.71
N ASP A 269 28.31 -34.56 -11.87
CA ASP A 269 27.20 -33.85 -11.21
C ASP A 269 27.72 -32.74 -10.29
N LEU A 270 28.81 -33.01 -9.58
CA LEU A 270 29.44 -32.03 -8.70
C LEU A 270 30.00 -30.84 -9.49
N VAL A 271 30.59 -31.12 -10.67
CA VAL A 271 31.10 -30.09 -11.60
C VAL A 271 29.95 -29.27 -12.18
N LEU A 272 28.79 -29.89 -12.45
CA LEU A 272 27.60 -29.18 -12.94
C LEU A 272 27.06 -28.18 -11.89
N VAL A 273 26.92 -28.60 -10.62
CA VAL A 273 26.53 -27.67 -9.54
C VAL A 273 27.60 -26.60 -9.35
N ALA A 274 28.88 -26.99 -9.25
CA ALA A 274 29.98 -26.06 -9.03
C ALA A 274 30.10 -25.01 -10.14
N GLY A 275 29.86 -25.40 -11.40
CA GLY A 275 29.86 -24.49 -12.54
C GLY A 275 28.65 -23.55 -12.57
N ALA A 276 27.56 -23.91 -11.91
CA ALA A 276 26.35 -23.10 -11.76
C ALA A 276 26.39 -22.18 -10.52
N ILE A 277 27.28 -22.44 -9.55
CA ILE A 277 27.50 -21.54 -8.41
C ILE A 277 28.21 -20.27 -8.90
N GLY A 278 27.55 -19.13 -8.76
CA GLY A 278 28.12 -17.84 -9.10
C GLY A 278 28.11 -17.49 -10.60
N SER A 279 27.51 -18.32 -11.45
CA SER A 279 27.17 -17.94 -12.83
C SER A 279 25.95 -17.00 -12.83
N SER A 280 26.15 -15.75 -12.42
CA SER A 280 25.40 -14.62 -12.98
C SER A 280 26.02 -14.34 -14.35
N ASP A 281 25.22 -14.40 -15.43
CA ASP A 281 25.68 -14.32 -16.83
C ASP A 281 26.78 -13.29 -17.08
N SER A 282 28.00 -13.79 -17.20
CA SER A 282 29.15 -13.07 -17.74
C SER A 282 29.22 -13.31 -19.25
N ALA A 283 28.36 -12.66 -20.03
CA ALA A 283 28.53 -12.53 -21.49
C ALA A 283 27.52 -11.56 -22.14
N ALA A 284 27.92 -10.29 -22.31
CA ALA A 284 27.77 -9.54 -23.57
C ALA A 284 28.50 -8.19 -23.48
N GLN A 285 29.52 -8.04 -24.33
CA GLN A 285 30.12 -6.77 -24.76
C GLN A 285 29.14 -5.97 -25.61
#